data_AF-A0A453CEW4-F1
#
_entry.id   AF-A0A453CEW4-F1
#
_cell.length_a   1.000
_cell.length_b   1.000
_cell.length_c   1.000
_cell.angle_alpha   90.00
_cell.angle_beta   90.00
_cell.angle_gamma   90.00
#
_symmetry.space_group_name_H-M   'P 1'
#
loop_
_entity.id
_entity.type
_entity.pdbx_description
1 polymer ?
#
loop_
_entity_poly.entity_id
_entity_poly.type
_entity_poly.pdbx_seq_one_letter_code
_entity_poly.pdbx_strand_id
1 'polypeptide(L)'
;MGFPASCAKGLSAHTMQPTDGDELLWNGVHDRISLHIEDAEDFIAGDSNVYDLVFIDAYDGNDIFPRKLWDADGAFLRNLEEKVHPLHGTVVVNLHSDSGPSSPDVDDEAPFENVLPMGRYVSHVCRAYKRHFGLAFTVASPWLCNITLVACRDKAILKGAPVGRSCRDFVLSKLLSRSSMVEQALDLPFPCLQYVKNGFTLVE
;
A
#
# COMPACT_ATOMS: atom_id res chain seq x y z
N MET A 1 8.45 -6.69 -8.14
CA MET A 1 7.45 -6.18 -9.11
C MET A 1 7.54 -7.01 -10.38
N GLY A 2 6.50 -7.77 -10.72
CA GLY A 2 6.42 -8.48 -12.00
C GLY A 2 5.83 -7.55 -13.06
N PHE A 3 6.57 -7.27 -14.13
CA PHE A 3 5.98 -6.67 -15.32
C PHE A 3 5.34 -7.77 -16.18
N PRO A 4 4.27 -7.48 -16.92
CA PRO A 4 3.72 -8.45 -17.86
C PRO A 4 4.76 -8.86 -18.89
N ALA A 5 4.70 -10.12 -19.34
CA ALA A 5 5.64 -10.67 -20.31
C ALA A 5 5.66 -9.87 -21.64
N SER A 6 4.57 -9.17 -21.97
CA SER A 6 4.46 -8.29 -23.13
C SER A 6 5.42 -7.09 -23.11
N CYS A 7 5.98 -6.72 -21.94
CA CYS A 7 6.90 -5.59 -21.79
C CYS A 7 8.36 -5.93 -22.10
N ALA A 8 8.71 -7.21 -22.27
CA ALA A 8 10.09 -7.64 -22.48
C ALA A 8 10.56 -7.38 -23.94
N LYS A 9 11.52 -6.47 -24.12
CA LYS A 9 12.16 -6.22 -25.42
C LYS A 9 12.87 -7.50 -25.90
N GLY A 10 12.54 -7.98 -27.10
CA GLY A 10 13.21 -9.11 -27.76
C GLY A 10 12.41 -10.42 -27.84
N LEU A 11 11.23 -10.50 -27.21
CA LEU A 11 10.30 -11.60 -27.46
C LEU A 11 9.40 -11.25 -28.65
N SER A 12 9.41 -12.13 -29.65
CA SER A 12 8.55 -12.03 -30.83
C SER A 12 7.08 -11.97 -30.39
N ALA A 13 6.35 -10.94 -30.85
CA ALA A 13 4.92 -10.69 -30.62
C ALA A 13 3.99 -11.73 -31.31
N HIS A 14 4.37 -13.00 -31.31
CA HIS A 14 3.71 -14.06 -32.09
C HIS A 14 2.91 -15.06 -31.24
N THR A 15 2.65 -14.78 -29.96
CA THR A 15 1.92 -15.77 -29.14
C THR A 15 0.79 -15.24 -28.27
N MET A 16 0.66 -13.92 -28.06
CA MET A 16 -0.51 -13.35 -27.40
C MET A 16 -0.88 -12.03 -28.04
N GLN A 17 -2.07 -11.94 -28.63
CA GLN A 17 -2.66 -10.62 -28.89
C GLN A 17 -2.90 -9.99 -27.51
N PRO A 18 -2.30 -8.85 -27.19
CA PRO A 18 -2.64 -8.15 -25.96
C PRO A 18 -4.13 -7.85 -26.00
N THR A 19 -4.84 -8.09 -24.90
CA THR A 19 -6.16 -7.51 -24.73
C THR A 19 -6.02 -5.98 -24.79
N ASP A 20 -7.04 -5.25 -25.25
CA ASP A 20 -6.97 -3.78 -25.38
C ASP A 20 -6.47 -3.07 -24.10
N GLY A 21 -6.74 -3.66 -22.93
CA GLY A 21 -6.26 -3.19 -21.63
C GLY A 21 -4.75 -3.32 -21.43
N ASP A 22 -4.12 -4.40 -21.91
CA ASP A 22 -2.70 -4.63 -21.77
C ASP A 22 -1.88 -3.65 -22.61
N GLU A 23 -2.33 -3.37 -23.84
CA GLU A 23 -1.71 -2.36 -24.68
C GLU A 23 -1.86 -0.96 -24.05
N LEU A 24 -3.05 -0.64 -23.54
CA LEU A 24 -3.30 0.66 -22.89
C LEU A 24 -2.43 0.87 -21.63
N LEU A 25 -2.31 -0.15 -20.77
CA LEU A 25 -1.61 -0.02 -19.49
C LEU A 25 -0.10 -0.06 -19.65
N TRP A 26 0.41 -0.94 -20.51
CA TRP A 26 1.81 -1.34 -20.48
C TRP A 26 2.63 -0.87 -21.68
N ASN A 27 1.99 -0.49 -22.79
CA ASN A 27 2.73 0.03 -23.94
C ASN A 27 3.51 1.29 -23.56
N GLY A 28 4.75 1.39 -24.05
CA GLY A 28 5.65 2.51 -23.74
C GLY A 28 5.97 2.69 -22.25
N VAL A 29 5.79 1.67 -21.40
CA VAL A 29 6.07 1.80 -19.95
C VAL A 29 7.52 2.22 -19.66
N HIS A 30 8.46 1.74 -20.47
CA HIS A 30 9.88 2.08 -20.33
C HIS A 30 10.20 3.55 -20.60
N ASP A 31 9.38 4.25 -21.39
CA ASP A 31 9.53 5.69 -21.64
C ASP A 31 8.85 6.53 -20.53
N ARG A 32 8.03 5.89 -19.70
CA ARG A 32 7.30 6.51 -18.57
C ARG A 32 7.95 6.25 -17.22
N ILE A 33 8.97 5.39 -17.16
CA ILE A 33 9.72 5.07 -15.94
C ILE A 33 11.06 5.83 -15.98
N SER A 34 11.29 6.64 -14.96
CA SER A 34 12.59 7.28 -14.71
C SER A 34 13.24 6.66 -13.47
N LEU A 35 14.54 6.38 -13.56
CA LEU A 35 15.33 5.85 -12.45
C LEU A 35 16.20 6.97 -11.88
N HIS A 36 16.07 7.19 -10.57
CA HIS A 36 16.87 8.14 -9.81
C HIS A 36 17.73 7.36 -8.81
N ILE A 37 19.03 7.67 -8.77
CA ILE A 37 19.99 7.02 -7.86
C ILE A 37 20.41 8.07 -6.82
N GLU A 38 19.66 8.13 -5.73
CA GLU A 38 19.83 9.09 -4.64
C GLU A 38 19.10 8.60 -3.38
N ASP A 39 19.32 9.27 -2.25
CA ASP A 39 18.57 9.01 -1.03
C ASP A 39 17.12 9.48 -1.18
N ALA A 40 16.16 8.69 -0.67
CA ALA A 40 14.74 8.97 -0.86
C ALA A 40 14.26 10.28 -0.20
N GLU A 41 14.88 10.71 0.92
CA GLU A 41 14.58 12.00 1.54
C GLU A 41 15.11 13.17 0.72
N ASP A 42 16.30 13.01 0.15
CA ASP A 42 16.90 14.03 -0.73
C ASP A 42 16.08 14.15 -2.02
N PHE A 43 15.66 13.03 -2.61
CA PHE A 43 14.79 13.00 -3.79
C PHE A 43 13.48 13.75 -3.55
N ILE A 44 12.74 13.36 -2.51
CA ILE A 44 11.43 13.97 -2.21
C ILE A 44 11.58 15.45 -1.83
N ALA A 45 12.71 15.86 -1.24
CA ALA A 45 12.99 17.26 -0.95
C ALA A 45 13.30 18.08 -2.22
N GLY A 46 14.06 17.52 -3.16
CA GLY A 46 14.48 18.19 -4.39
C GLY A 46 13.47 18.11 -5.54
N ASP A 47 12.53 17.16 -5.47
CA ASP A 47 11.54 16.94 -6.51
C ASP A 47 10.52 18.09 -6.59
N SER A 48 9.97 18.34 -7.78
CA SER A 48 8.95 19.37 -8.02
C SER A 48 7.61 18.81 -8.47
N ASN A 49 7.51 17.48 -8.60
CA ASN A 49 6.29 16.82 -9.04
C ASN A 49 5.28 16.71 -7.91
N VAL A 50 4.04 16.43 -8.32
CA VAL A 50 2.95 16.04 -7.43
C VAL A 50 2.50 14.64 -7.82
N TYR A 51 2.36 13.76 -6.84
CA TYR A 51 2.05 12.35 -7.01
C TYR A 51 0.65 12.03 -6.50
N ASP A 52 -0.09 11.27 -7.29
CA ASP A 52 -1.38 10.72 -6.88
C ASP A 52 -1.21 9.42 -6.06
N LEU A 53 -0.15 8.67 -6.35
CA LEU A 53 0.14 7.39 -5.72
C LEU A 53 1.65 7.23 -5.52
N VAL A 54 2.05 6.91 -4.29
CA VAL A 54 3.45 6.65 -3.91
C VAL A 54 3.52 5.26 -3.30
N PHE A 55 4.43 4.43 -3.81
CA PHE A 55 4.75 3.13 -3.23
C PHE A 55 6.11 3.19 -2.53
N ILE A 56 6.17 2.69 -1.30
CA ILE A 56 7.39 2.63 -0.51
C ILE A 56 7.63 1.17 -0.14
N ASP A 57 8.72 0.62 -0.66
CA ASP A 57 9.19 -0.74 -0.41
C ASP A 57 10.71 -0.66 -0.24
N ALA A 58 11.14 -0.21 0.95
CA ALA A 58 12.53 0.16 1.23
C ALA A 58 12.96 -0.31 2.63
N TYR A 59 14.12 -0.95 2.72
CA TYR A 59 14.64 -1.52 3.97
C TYR A 59 16.13 -1.24 4.11
N ASP A 60 16.63 -1.22 5.35
CA ASP A 60 18.04 -0.92 5.67
C ASP A 60 19.03 -2.08 5.40
N GLY A 61 18.57 -3.15 4.76
CA GLY A 61 19.33 -4.38 4.52
C GLY A 61 19.22 -5.43 5.63
N ASN A 62 18.71 -5.06 6.82
CA ASN A 62 18.35 -5.98 7.90
C ASN A 62 16.84 -6.17 8.02
N ASP A 63 16.12 -5.87 6.94
CA ASP A 63 14.67 -6.02 6.89
C ASP A 63 13.90 -5.05 7.81
N ILE A 64 14.55 -3.94 8.19
CA ILE A 64 13.96 -2.92 9.05
C ILE A 64 13.59 -1.70 8.20
N PHE A 65 12.35 -1.24 8.33
CA PHE A 65 11.91 -0.02 7.68
C PHE A 65 12.61 1.20 8.32
N PRO A 66 13.41 2.00 7.58
CA PRO A 66 14.30 2.98 8.19
C PRO A 66 13.55 4.09 8.94
N ARG A 67 14.00 4.44 10.15
CA ARG A 67 13.41 5.51 10.99
C ARG A 67 13.21 6.83 10.23
N LYS A 68 14.16 7.18 9.37
CA LYS A 68 14.12 8.36 8.50
C LYS A 68 12.84 8.44 7.65
N LEU A 69 12.29 7.29 7.23
CA LEU A 69 11.11 7.22 6.35
C LEU A 69 9.76 7.23 7.09
N TRP A 70 9.76 7.20 8.43
CA TRP A 70 8.53 7.22 9.22
C TRP A 70 8.58 8.11 10.45
N ASP A 71 9.60 8.96 10.56
CA ASP A 71 9.60 10.01 11.57
C ASP A 71 8.51 11.04 11.28
N ALA A 72 7.49 11.06 12.16
CA ALA A 72 6.37 11.99 12.10
C ALA A 72 6.79 13.46 12.19
N ASP A 73 7.97 13.74 12.73
CA ASP A 73 8.54 15.09 12.75
C ASP A 73 9.79 15.21 11.86
N GLY A 74 10.08 14.16 11.06
CA GLY A 74 11.18 14.08 10.11
C GLY A 74 10.93 14.85 8.81
N ALA A 75 12.00 15.09 8.05
CA ALA A 75 11.90 15.83 6.79
C ALA A 75 11.20 15.02 5.70
N PHE A 76 11.48 13.71 5.60
CA PHE A 76 10.83 12.83 4.63
C PHE A 76 9.31 12.93 4.63
N LEU A 77 8.63 12.68 5.76
CA LEU A 77 7.17 12.68 5.80
C LEU A 77 6.56 14.07 5.56
N ARG A 78 7.20 15.14 6.04
CA ARG A 78 6.76 16.51 5.75
C ARG A 78 6.84 16.83 4.27
N ASN A 79 7.97 16.55 3.64
CA ASN A 79 8.14 16.80 2.22
C ASN A 79 7.20 15.89 1.40
N LEU A 80 7.07 14.61 1.77
CA LEU A 80 6.16 13.69 1.09
C LEU A 80 4.70 14.15 1.16
N GLU A 81 4.27 14.69 2.31
CA GLU A 81 2.94 15.26 2.45
C GLU A 81 2.68 16.37 1.42
N GLU A 82 3.67 17.24 1.16
CA GLU A 82 3.57 18.31 0.16
C GLU A 82 3.61 17.80 -1.28
N LYS A 83 4.32 16.69 -1.55
CA LYS A 83 4.40 16.08 -2.88
C LYS A 83 3.20 15.19 -3.22
N VAL A 84 2.38 14.81 -2.25
CA VAL A 84 1.22 13.94 -2.48
C VAL A 84 -0.05 14.78 -2.67
N HIS A 85 -0.82 14.50 -3.72
CA HIS A 85 -1.97 15.31 -4.11
C HIS A 85 -2.94 15.55 -2.93
N PRO A 86 -3.32 16.80 -2.60
CA PRO A 86 -4.00 17.14 -1.33
C PRO A 86 -5.43 16.60 -1.19
N LEU A 87 -6.04 16.16 -2.29
CA LEU A 87 -7.41 15.62 -2.29
C LEU A 87 -7.50 14.09 -2.35
N HIS A 88 -6.64 13.43 -3.11
CA HIS A 88 -6.78 11.99 -3.43
C HIS A 88 -5.45 11.24 -3.40
N GLY A 89 -4.37 11.94 -3.03
CA GLY A 89 -3.05 11.35 -2.95
C GLY A 89 -3.01 10.23 -1.91
N THR A 90 -2.33 9.15 -2.27
CA THR A 90 -2.26 7.90 -1.51
C THR A 90 -0.82 7.42 -1.43
N VAL A 91 -0.39 7.02 -0.25
CA VAL A 91 0.90 6.40 0.02
C VAL A 91 0.66 4.97 0.47
N VAL A 92 1.35 4.03 -0.16
CA VAL A 92 1.28 2.60 0.13
C VAL A 92 2.67 2.15 0.57
N VAL A 93 2.78 1.64 1.79
CA VAL A 93 4.03 1.20 2.39
C VAL A 93 3.96 -0.31 2.62
N ASN A 94 4.92 -1.04 2.09
CA ASN A 94 5.11 -2.44 2.44
C ASN A 94 5.90 -2.50 3.77
N LEU A 95 5.38 -3.23 4.75
CA LEU A 95 6.00 -3.43 6.06
C LEU A 95 6.05 -4.91 6.37
N HIS A 96 7.11 -5.37 7.04
CA HIS A 96 7.15 -6.72 7.57
C HIS A 96 6.58 -6.76 8.99
N SER A 97 5.89 -7.85 9.32
CA SER A 97 5.29 -8.04 10.63
C SER A 97 6.36 -8.13 11.72
N ASP A 98 6.26 -7.28 12.74
CA ASP A 98 7.18 -7.21 13.88
C ASP A 98 6.67 -7.97 15.11
N SER A 99 5.53 -8.64 15.02
CA SER A 99 5.08 -9.59 16.02
C SER A 99 5.88 -10.89 15.91
N GLY A 100 6.78 -11.15 16.86
CA GLY A 100 7.30 -12.49 17.07
C GLY A 100 6.16 -13.47 17.39
N PRO A 101 6.34 -14.79 17.18
CA PRO A 101 5.40 -15.77 17.70
C PRO A 101 5.31 -15.54 19.21
N SER A 102 4.12 -15.22 19.71
CA SER A 102 3.84 -15.25 21.14
C SER A 102 4.32 -16.60 21.67
N SER A 103 5.08 -16.58 22.76
CA SER A 103 5.50 -17.79 23.48
C SER A 103 4.32 -18.76 23.62
N PRO A 104 4.54 -20.09 23.45
CA PRO A 104 3.47 -21.06 23.55
C PRO A 104 3.19 -21.32 25.02
N ASP A 105 2.31 -20.51 25.61
CA ASP A 105 1.64 -20.91 26.83
C ASP A 105 0.16 -20.60 26.66
N VAL A 106 -0.62 -21.62 26.99
CA VAL A 106 -2.09 -21.73 27.04
C VAL A 106 -2.73 -22.31 25.78
N ASP A 107 -3.11 -23.59 25.92
CA ASP A 107 -4.15 -24.29 25.16
C ASP A 107 -5.33 -23.36 24.85
N ASP A 108 -5.60 -23.11 23.58
CA ASP A 108 -6.97 -22.81 23.16
C ASP A 108 -7.16 -23.09 21.66
N GLU A 109 -8.10 -23.97 21.36
CA GLU A 109 -8.67 -24.18 20.04
C GLU A 109 -9.46 -22.94 19.59
N ALA A 110 -8.79 -21.81 19.37
CA ALA A 110 -9.39 -20.67 18.70
C ALA A 110 -9.27 -20.85 17.18
N PRO A 111 -10.35 -20.65 16.40
CA PRO A 111 -10.26 -20.66 14.95
C PRO A 111 -9.27 -19.57 14.55
N PHE A 112 -8.27 -19.90 13.72
CA PHE A 112 -7.26 -18.98 13.19
C PHE A 112 -7.89 -17.65 12.73
N GLU A 113 -7.96 -16.67 13.62
CA GLU A 113 -8.14 -15.28 13.22
C GLU A 113 -6.82 -14.91 12.53
N ASN A 114 -6.82 -14.97 11.21
CA ASN A 114 -5.70 -14.67 10.29
C ASN A 114 -5.26 -13.20 10.33
N VAL A 115 -5.33 -12.57 11.50
CA VAL A 115 -4.88 -11.20 11.74
C VAL A 115 -3.49 -11.31 12.35
N LEU A 116 -2.46 -11.04 11.55
CA LEU A 116 -1.12 -10.83 12.10
C LEU A 116 -1.20 -9.64 13.08
N PRO A 117 -0.92 -9.83 14.38
CA PRO A 117 -0.98 -8.73 15.32
C PRO A 117 0.09 -7.70 14.94
N MET A 118 -0.27 -6.43 14.82
CA MET A 118 0.75 -5.38 14.66
C MET A 118 1.56 -5.27 15.94
N GLY A 119 2.87 -5.42 15.85
CA GLY A 119 3.76 -5.07 16.93
C GLY A 119 3.87 -3.56 17.11
N ARG A 120 4.61 -3.17 18.15
CA ARG A 120 4.72 -1.76 18.55
C ARG A 120 5.36 -0.91 17.46
N TYR A 121 6.34 -1.46 16.74
CA TYR A 121 7.07 -0.74 15.73
C TYR A 121 6.16 -0.44 14.52
N VAL A 122 5.48 -1.45 13.96
CA VAL A 122 4.53 -1.23 12.84
C VAL A 122 3.41 -0.27 13.24
N SER A 123 2.90 -0.37 14.47
CA SER A 123 1.88 0.56 14.98
C SER A 123 2.35 2.02 15.01
N HIS A 124 3.61 2.28 15.37
CA HIS A 124 4.17 3.64 15.34
C HIS A 124 4.35 4.17 13.91
N VAL A 125 4.79 3.32 12.98
CA VAL A 125 4.88 3.67 11.56
C VAL A 125 3.48 4.07 11.05
N CYS A 126 2.48 3.23 11.28
CA CYS A 126 1.10 3.48 10.85
C CYS A 126 0.56 4.82 11.39
N ARG A 127 0.77 5.12 12.68
CA ARG A 127 0.34 6.37 13.30
C ARG A 127 1.05 7.60 12.73
N ALA A 128 2.35 7.49 12.40
CA ALA A 128 3.09 8.57 11.77
C ALA A 128 2.47 8.93 10.41
N TYR A 129 2.24 7.94 9.54
CA TYR A 129 1.61 8.18 8.25
C TYR A 129 0.17 8.71 8.39
N LYS A 130 -0.62 8.16 9.33
CA LYS A 130 -1.97 8.68 9.62
C LYS A 130 -1.94 10.17 9.97
N ARG A 131 -0.98 10.63 10.77
CA ARG A 131 -0.85 12.04 11.18
C ARG A 131 -0.71 12.98 9.98
N HIS A 132 -0.01 12.57 8.93
CA HIS A 132 0.21 13.39 7.73
C HIS A 132 -0.91 13.28 6.69
N PHE A 133 -1.50 12.09 6.52
CA PHE A 133 -2.46 11.87 5.43
C PHE A 133 -3.92 11.91 5.87
N GLY A 134 -4.21 11.76 7.17
CA GLY A 134 -5.54 11.87 7.77
C GLY A 134 -6.25 10.52 7.92
N LEU A 135 -6.25 9.69 6.87
CA LEU A 135 -6.78 8.33 6.91
C LEU A 135 -5.66 7.31 6.69
N ALA A 136 -5.61 6.27 7.53
CA ALA A 136 -4.73 5.14 7.30
C ALA A 136 -5.40 3.82 7.69
N PHE A 137 -5.09 2.77 6.95
CA PHE A 137 -5.49 1.40 7.24
C PHE A 137 -4.40 0.44 6.78
N THR A 138 -4.43 -0.79 7.25
CA THR A 138 -3.54 -1.85 6.79
C THR A 138 -4.32 -3.00 6.19
N VAL A 139 -3.65 -3.74 5.31
CA VAL A 139 -4.10 -5.05 4.83
C VAL A 139 -2.97 -6.05 5.06
N ALA A 140 -3.19 -7.02 5.93
CA ALA A 140 -2.24 -8.09 6.17
C ALA A 140 -2.31 -9.17 5.09
N SER A 141 -1.16 -9.70 4.69
CA SER A 141 -1.03 -10.92 3.90
C SER A 141 -0.31 -11.97 4.75
N PRO A 142 -1.07 -12.85 5.45
CA PRO A 142 -0.51 -13.78 6.44
C PRO A 142 0.58 -14.69 5.88
N TRP A 143 0.41 -15.16 4.65
CA TRP A 143 1.34 -16.08 3.98
C TRP A 143 2.70 -15.45 3.66
N LEU A 144 2.76 -14.12 3.58
CA LEU A 144 3.96 -13.37 3.25
C LEU A 144 4.55 -12.67 4.48
N CYS A 145 3.91 -12.78 5.66
CA CYS A 145 4.26 -12.00 6.86
C CYS A 145 4.34 -10.48 6.60
N ASN A 146 3.61 -9.99 5.60
CA ASN A 146 3.64 -8.61 5.16
C ASN A 146 2.36 -7.88 5.56
N ILE A 147 2.53 -6.62 5.94
CA ILE A 147 1.47 -5.67 6.26
C ILE A 147 1.60 -4.53 5.25
N THR A 148 0.60 -4.39 4.38
CA THR A 148 0.51 -3.22 3.51
C THR A 148 -0.19 -2.10 4.27
N LEU A 149 0.53 -1.03 4.60
CA LEU A 149 -0.04 0.20 5.13
C LEU A 149 -0.47 1.09 3.96
N VAL A 150 -1.70 1.57 4.00
CA VAL A 150 -2.24 2.56 3.06
C VAL A 150 -2.61 3.81 3.85
N ALA A 151 -2.00 4.94 3.49
CA ALA A 151 -2.28 6.25 4.07
C ALA A 151 -2.73 7.20 2.97
N CYS A 152 -3.85 7.89 3.15
CA CYS A 152 -4.52 8.61 2.07
C CYS A 152 -5.30 9.80 2.61
N ARG A 153 -5.53 10.78 1.73
CA ARG A 153 -6.32 11.97 2.04
C ARG A 153 -7.77 11.59 2.35
N ASP A 154 -8.19 11.89 3.57
CA ASP A 154 -9.49 11.53 4.12
C ASP A 154 -10.68 12.12 3.33
N LYS A 155 -10.54 13.34 2.79
CA LYS A 155 -11.62 14.07 2.09
C LYS A 155 -12.26 13.28 0.95
N ALA A 156 -11.47 12.61 0.10
CA ALA A 156 -12.03 11.85 -1.02
C ALA A 156 -12.73 10.57 -0.56
N ILE A 157 -12.10 9.83 0.36
CA ILE A 157 -12.61 8.54 0.81
C ILE A 157 -13.81 8.70 1.74
N LEU A 158 -13.80 9.68 2.64
CA LEU A 158 -14.89 9.93 3.59
C LEU A 158 -16.05 10.75 2.98
N LYS A 159 -15.94 11.20 1.72
CA LYS A 159 -17.04 11.88 1.04
C LYS A 159 -18.30 10.99 1.01
N GLY A 160 -19.39 11.52 1.57
CA GLY A 160 -20.67 10.82 1.68
C GLY A 160 -20.77 9.82 2.82
N ALA A 161 -19.85 9.87 3.81
CA ALA A 161 -19.95 9.04 5.00
C ALA A 161 -21.25 9.37 5.79
N PRO A 162 -22.12 8.39 6.06
CA PRO A 162 -23.34 8.61 6.83
C PRO A 162 -23.01 8.91 8.29
N VAL A 163 -23.74 9.86 8.87
CA VAL A 163 -23.62 10.22 10.29
C VAL A 163 -24.01 9.00 11.14
N GLY A 164 -23.12 8.54 12.01
CA GLY A 164 -23.36 7.43 12.94
C GLY A 164 -22.88 6.05 12.48
N ARG A 165 -22.31 5.88 11.28
CA ARG A 165 -21.66 4.63 10.87
C ARG A 165 -20.19 4.62 11.27
N SER A 166 -19.68 3.45 11.69
CA SER A 166 -18.26 3.26 11.95
C SER A 166 -17.43 3.64 10.72
N CYS A 167 -16.43 4.51 10.90
CA CYS A 167 -15.50 4.92 9.84
C CYS A 167 -14.82 3.69 9.21
N ARG A 168 -14.48 2.70 10.04
CA ARG A 168 -13.90 1.42 9.62
C ARG A 168 -14.79 0.72 8.59
N ASP A 169 -16.06 0.52 8.93
CA ASP A 169 -16.99 -0.24 8.08
C ASP A 169 -17.32 0.50 6.80
N PHE A 170 -17.34 1.83 6.84
CA PHE A 170 -17.55 2.66 5.66
C PHE A 170 -16.38 2.55 4.67
N VAL A 171 -15.14 2.69 5.15
CA VAL A 171 -13.93 2.53 4.34
C VAL A 171 -13.85 1.12 3.77
N LEU A 172 -14.03 0.10 4.60
CA LEU A 172 -14.02 -1.29 4.17
C LEU A 172 -15.09 -1.55 3.10
N SER A 173 -16.33 -1.11 3.30
CA SER A 173 -17.41 -1.27 2.31
C SER A 173 -17.07 -0.61 0.97
N LYS A 174 -16.46 0.59 0.99
CA LYS A 174 -16.01 1.26 -0.24
C LYS A 174 -14.94 0.46 -0.96
N LEU A 175 -13.94 -0.06 -0.24
CA LEU A 175 -12.90 -0.90 -0.84
C LEU A 175 -13.50 -2.15 -1.48
N LEU A 176 -14.31 -2.91 -0.73
CA LEU A 176 -14.95 -4.13 -1.24
C LEU A 176 -15.80 -3.87 -2.50
N SER A 177 -16.52 -2.74 -2.55
CA SER A 177 -17.35 -2.36 -3.70
C SER A 177 -16.56 -2.06 -4.98
N ARG A 178 -15.26 -1.73 -4.86
CA ARG A 178 -14.38 -1.40 -5.98
C ARG A 178 -13.38 -2.50 -6.32
N SER A 179 -13.06 -3.40 -5.38
CA SER A 179 -12.09 -4.48 -5.60
C SER A 179 -12.44 -5.37 -6.79
N SER A 180 -13.71 -5.79 -6.95
CA SER A 180 -14.11 -6.65 -8.07
C SER A 180 -13.90 -5.99 -9.43
N MET A 181 -14.10 -4.68 -9.53
CA MET A 181 -13.85 -3.93 -10.76
C MET A 181 -12.35 -3.87 -11.07
N VAL A 182 -11.51 -3.65 -10.07
CA VAL A 182 -10.05 -3.60 -10.23
C VAL A 182 -9.49 -4.97 -10.61
N GLU A 183 -9.93 -6.03 -9.94
CA GLU A 183 -9.54 -7.41 -10.25
C GLU A 183 -9.83 -7.78 -11.71
N GLN A 184 -11.05 -7.47 -12.18
CA GLN A 184 -11.46 -7.75 -13.56
C GLN A 184 -10.73 -6.87 -14.57
N ALA A 185 -10.50 -5.60 -14.25
CA ALA A 185 -9.85 -4.66 -15.16
C ALA A 185 -8.34 -4.93 -15.32
N LEU A 186 -7.69 -5.44 -14.27
CA LEU A 186 -6.24 -5.72 -14.26
C LEU A 186 -5.90 -7.20 -14.46
N ASP A 187 -6.91 -8.06 -14.64
CA ASP A 187 -6.76 -9.52 -14.78
C ASP A 187 -5.79 -10.13 -13.74
N LEU A 188 -5.99 -9.75 -12.47
CA LEU A 188 -5.03 -10.09 -11.41
C LEU A 188 -5.01 -11.60 -11.14
N PRO A 189 -3.83 -12.21 -10.95
CA PRO A 189 -3.72 -13.65 -10.69
C PRO A 189 -4.14 -14.05 -9.27
N PHE A 190 -4.63 -13.10 -8.46
CA PHE A 190 -5.03 -13.31 -7.07
C PHE A 190 -6.27 -12.48 -6.69
N PRO A 191 -7.12 -12.98 -5.76
CA PRO A 191 -8.33 -12.30 -5.34
C PRO A 191 -8.04 -11.24 -4.26
N CYS A 192 -7.76 -10.00 -4.67
CA CYS A 192 -7.59 -8.83 -3.77
C CYS A 192 -8.71 -8.70 -2.72
N LEU A 193 -9.96 -8.96 -3.10
CA LEU A 193 -11.15 -8.87 -2.28
C LEU A 193 -11.02 -9.72 -1.02
N GLN A 194 -10.47 -10.94 -1.14
CA GLN A 194 -10.30 -11.84 0.00
C GLN A 194 -9.24 -11.30 0.97
N TYR A 195 -8.12 -10.78 0.45
CA TYR A 195 -7.08 -10.17 1.27
C TYR A 195 -7.60 -8.94 2.02
N VAL A 196 -8.30 -8.05 1.34
CA VAL A 196 -8.90 -6.86 1.97
C VAL A 196 -9.93 -7.27 3.02
N LYS A 197 -10.81 -8.24 2.71
CA LYS A 197 -11.85 -8.66 3.66
C LYS A 197 -11.28 -9.23 4.95
N ASN A 198 -10.21 -10.01 4.86
CA ASN A 198 -9.68 -10.77 5.99
C ASN A 198 -8.56 -10.05 6.75
N GLY A 199 -7.78 -9.20 6.06
CA GLY A 199 -6.60 -8.55 6.63
C GLY A 199 -6.78 -7.07 6.97
N PHE A 200 -7.97 -6.49 6.78
CA PHE A 200 -8.19 -5.06 6.96
C PHE A 200 -8.24 -4.64 8.43
N THR A 201 -7.42 -3.65 8.78
CA THR A 201 -7.45 -2.97 10.08
C THR A 201 -7.35 -1.46 9.87
N LEU A 202 -8.27 -0.69 10.45
CA LEU A 202 -8.19 0.78 10.44
C LEU A 202 -7.17 1.24 11.48
N VAL A 203 -6.30 2.19 11.15
CA VAL A 203 -5.35 2.77 12.10
C VAL A 203 -6.09 3.78 12.98
N GLU A 204 -6.04 3.59 14.30
CA GLU A 204 -6.60 4.51 15.31
C GLU A 204 -5.70 5.72 15.62
#